data_AF-A0A1J5B2U0-F1
#
_entry.id   AF-A0A1J5B2U0-F1
#
_cell.length_a   1.000
_cell.length_b   1.000
_cell.length_c   1.000
_cell.angle_alpha   90.00
_cell.angle_beta   90.00
_cell.angle_gamma   90.00
#
_symmetry.space_group_name_H-M   'P 1'
#
loop_
_entity.id
_entity.type
_entity.pdbx_description
1 polymer ?
#
loop_
_entity_poly.entity_id
_entity_poly.type
_entity_poly.pdbx_seq_one_letter_code
_entity_poly.pdbx_strand_id
1 'polypeptide(L)'
;MKKLFIILFWCFLIQTVEAQIRMGYSISQIREEFSDSKYELYSANSGDDFCIIINFVGIRVYYFFDKDGYTDANFLIPLTSGKLQGLIENYNRYYVIISDTEWKYYNSNGVLYIKLAKRDDGELYFSVVINH
;
A
#
# COMPACT_ATOMS: atom_id res chain seq x y z
N MET A 1 -31.17 -5.22 -23.98
CA MET A 1 -31.00 -4.34 -22.80
C MET A 1 -30.35 -5.02 -21.60
N LYS A 2 -30.71 -6.26 -21.20
CA LYS A 2 -30.05 -6.99 -20.07
C LYS A 2 -28.53 -7.18 -20.23
N LYS A 3 -28.03 -7.39 -21.45
CA LYS A 3 -26.58 -7.57 -21.72
C LYS A 3 -25.76 -6.28 -21.52
N LEU A 4 -26.37 -5.10 -21.67
CA LEU A 4 -25.68 -3.82 -21.49
C LEU A 4 -25.43 -3.51 -20.00
N PHE A 5 -26.37 -3.90 -19.14
CA PHE A 5 -26.26 -3.74 -17.68
C PHE A 5 -25.14 -4.59 -17.07
N ILE A 6 -24.91 -5.79 -17.59
CA ILE A 6 -23.85 -6.69 -17.10
C ILE A 6 -22.46 -6.12 -17.42
N ILE A 7 -22.30 -5.48 -18.58
CA ILE A 7 -21.03 -4.85 -18.99
C ILE A 7 -20.72 -3.62 -18.12
N LEU A 8 -21.72 -2.78 -17.87
CA LEU A 8 -21.58 -1.62 -16.97
C LEU A 8 -21.24 -2.02 -15.53
N PHE A 9 -21.82 -3.12 -15.04
CA PHE A 9 -21.49 -3.68 -13.72
C PHE A 9 -20.06 -4.21 -13.65
N TRP A 10 -19.56 -4.82 -14.72
CA TRP A 10 -18.17 -5.28 -14.80
C TRP A 10 -17.16 -4.13 -14.91
N CYS A 11 -17.50 -3.03 -15.61
CA CYS A 11 -16.65 -1.84 -15.67
C CYS A 11 -16.49 -1.14 -14.31
N PHE A 12 -17.49 -1.22 -13.43
CA PHE A 12 -17.41 -0.65 -12.08
C PHE A 12 -16.47 -1.43 -11.13
N LEU A 13 -16.20 -2.70 -11.42
CA LEU A 13 -15.32 -3.55 -10.59
C LEU A 13 -13.82 -3.36 -10.90
N ILE A 14 -13.47 -2.62 -11.95
CA ILE A 14 -12.05 -2.43 -12.37
C ILE A 14 -11.39 -1.28 -11.59
N GLN A 15 -12.15 -0.47 -10.86
CA GLN A 15 -11.58 0.51 -9.94
C GLN A 15 -11.17 -0.21 -8.65
N THR A 16 -9.87 -0.22 -8.32
CA THR A 16 -9.28 -0.24 -6.95
C THR A 16 -7.93 -0.95 -6.81
N VAL A 17 -7.17 -1.24 -7.88
CA VAL A 17 -5.81 -1.83 -7.68
C VAL A 17 -4.74 -0.77 -7.37
N GLU A 18 -4.97 0.50 -7.72
CA GLU A 18 -4.07 1.61 -7.39
C GLU A 18 -4.15 2.02 -5.89
N ALA A 19 -4.78 1.19 -5.06
CA ALA A 19 -5.26 1.58 -3.75
C ALA A 19 -4.25 1.48 -2.59
N GLN A 20 -3.13 0.77 -2.75
CA GLN A 20 -2.48 0.18 -1.57
C GLN A 20 -1.29 0.95 -1.01
N ILE A 21 -0.77 1.95 -1.72
CA ILE A 21 0.50 2.59 -1.31
C ILE A 21 0.29 4.03 -0.79
N ARG A 22 -0.79 4.73 -1.20
CA ARG A 22 -1.16 6.10 -0.75
C ARG A 22 0.01 7.06 -0.58
N MET A 23 0.96 6.98 -1.52
CA MET A 23 2.11 7.88 -1.59
C MET A 23 1.66 9.30 -1.86
N GLY A 24 2.21 10.27 -1.12
CA GLY A 24 1.84 11.68 -1.20
C GLY A 24 0.49 12.01 -0.57
N TYR A 25 -0.16 11.07 0.12
CA TYR A 25 -1.38 11.38 0.87
C TYR A 25 -1.04 12.05 2.19
N SER A 26 -1.85 13.02 2.62
CA SER A 26 -1.75 13.59 3.96
C SER A 26 -2.39 12.68 5.00
N ILE A 27 -2.08 12.94 6.28
CA ILE A 27 -2.74 12.31 7.43
C ILE A 27 -4.27 12.42 7.34
N SER A 28 -4.81 13.58 6.95
CA SER A 28 -6.26 13.78 6.86
C SER A 28 -6.89 12.96 5.74
N GLN A 29 -6.21 12.87 4.59
CA GLN A 29 -6.69 12.07 3.45
C GLN A 29 -6.74 10.57 3.80
N ILE A 30 -5.71 10.06 4.48
CA ILE A 30 -5.71 8.67 4.96
C ILE A 30 -6.84 8.45 5.98
N ARG A 31 -7.01 9.36 6.94
CA ARG A 31 -8.09 9.26 7.93
C ARG A 31 -9.48 9.27 7.30
N GLU A 32 -9.68 10.13 6.31
CA GLU A 32 -10.94 10.24 5.59
C GLU A 32 -11.24 8.98 4.78
N GLU A 33 -10.25 8.49 4.01
CA GLU A 33 -10.40 7.28 3.19
C GLU A 33 -10.71 6.04 4.04
N PHE A 34 -10.07 5.90 5.19
CA PHE A 34 -10.21 4.74 6.07
C PHE A 34 -11.08 5.02 7.31
N SER A 35 -11.95 6.04 7.23
CA SER A 35 -12.85 6.42 8.33
C SER A 35 -13.95 5.38 8.60
N ASP A 36 -14.22 4.50 7.63
CA ASP A 36 -15.23 3.45 7.74
C ASP A 36 -14.73 2.27 8.60
N SER A 37 -15.61 1.80 9.50
CA SER A 37 -15.35 0.90 10.65
C SER A 37 -14.78 -0.49 10.35
N LYS A 38 -14.45 -0.80 9.10
CA LYS A 38 -13.84 -2.09 8.70
C LYS A 38 -12.34 -2.13 8.87
N TYR A 39 -11.70 -0.98 9.07
CA TYR A 39 -10.27 -0.87 9.23
C TYR A 39 -9.95 -0.30 10.61
N GLU A 40 -9.02 -0.94 11.31
CA GLU A 40 -8.54 -0.43 12.58
C GLU A 40 -7.43 0.58 12.31
N LEU A 41 -7.69 1.85 12.66
CA LEU A 41 -6.77 2.96 12.51
C LEU A 41 -6.09 3.27 13.85
N TYR A 42 -4.76 3.26 13.88
CA TYR A 42 -3.97 3.67 15.03
C TYR A 42 -2.98 4.76 14.63
N SER A 43 -2.70 5.66 15.56
CA SER A 43 -1.53 6.53 15.50
C SER A 43 -0.48 6.04 16.49
N ALA A 44 0.75 5.87 16.03
CA ALA A 44 1.88 5.53 16.89
C ALA A 44 3.02 6.52 16.68
N ASN A 45 3.75 6.80 17.75
CA ASN A 45 5.03 7.50 17.69
C ASN A 45 6.12 6.41 17.77
N SER A 46 6.82 6.18 16.67
CA SER A 46 7.97 5.26 16.63
C SER A 46 9.24 6.11 16.66
N GLY A 47 9.77 6.35 17.86
CA GLY A 47 10.79 7.40 18.05
C GLY A 47 10.16 8.80 17.93
N ASP A 48 10.79 9.68 17.15
CA ASP A 48 10.28 11.03 16.86
C ASP A 48 9.27 11.04 15.69
N ASP A 49 9.11 9.92 14.97
CA ASP A 49 8.29 9.87 13.76
C ASP A 49 6.88 9.36 14.06
N PHE A 50 5.90 10.16 13.62
CA PHE A 50 4.47 9.83 13.65
C PHE A 50 4.12 8.89 12.50
N CYS A 51 3.41 7.81 12.79
CA CYS A 51 2.89 6.92 11.75
C CYS A 51 1.41 6.59 11.94
N ILE A 52 0.74 6.31 10.83
CA ILE A 52 -0.62 5.78 10.80
C ILE A 52 -0.56 4.29 10.49
N ILE A 53 -1.21 3.47 11.33
CA ILE A 53 -1.30 2.03 11.15
C ILE A 53 -2.73 1.69 10.73
N ILE A 54 -2.86 0.92 9.66
CA ILE A 54 -4.15 0.43 9.17
C ILE A 54 -4.09 -1.09 9.05
N ASN A 55 -5.01 -1.76 9.75
CA ASN A 55 -5.20 -3.21 9.61
C ASN A 55 -6.29 -3.50 8.57
N PHE A 56 -5.89 -4.08 7.45
CA PHE A 56 -6.78 -4.70 6.47
C PHE A 56 -6.92 -6.20 6.75
N VAL A 57 -7.86 -6.85 6.08
CA VAL A 57 -7.99 -8.32 6.12
C VAL A 57 -6.71 -8.96 5.59
N GLY A 58 -5.86 -9.41 6.51
CA GLY A 58 -4.60 -10.13 6.25
C GLY A 58 -3.41 -9.27 5.84
N ILE A 59 -3.49 -7.94 5.91
CA ILE A 59 -2.36 -7.03 5.66
C ILE A 59 -2.40 -5.91 6.71
N ARG A 60 -1.27 -5.62 7.33
CA ARG A 60 -1.08 -4.41 8.14
C ARG A 60 -0.23 -3.42 7.36
N VAL A 61 -0.65 -2.16 7.32
CA VAL A 61 0.09 -1.09 6.64
C VAL A 61 0.49 -0.03 7.64
N TYR A 62 1.75 0.41 7.56
CA TYR A 62 2.29 1.55 8.30
C TYR A 62 2.58 2.65 7.31
N TYR A 63 1.98 3.82 7.48
CA TYR A 63 2.25 5.02 6.69
C TYR A 63 3.15 5.96 7.50
N PHE A 64 4.27 6.33 6.92
CA PHE A 64 5.21 7.31 7.45
C PHE A 64 5.12 8.57 6.62
N PHE A 65 5.32 9.72 7.26
CA PHE A 65 5.10 11.02 6.67
C PHE A 65 6.37 11.84 6.70
N ASP A 66 6.61 12.60 5.64
CA ASP A 66 7.67 13.59 5.59
C ASP A 66 7.39 14.77 6.54
N LYS A 67 8.35 15.69 6.61
CA LYS A 67 8.25 16.94 7.40
C LYS A 67 7.06 17.83 7.01
N ASP A 68 6.54 17.68 5.80
CA ASP A 68 5.44 18.47 5.24
C ASP A 68 4.09 17.76 5.49
N GLY A 69 4.10 16.56 6.08
CA GLY A 69 2.94 15.79 6.51
C GLY A 69 2.36 14.88 5.43
N TYR A 70 3.13 14.53 4.39
CA TYR A 70 2.72 13.67 3.28
C TYR A 70 3.43 12.32 3.32
N THR A 71 2.73 11.26 2.92
CA THR A 71 3.29 9.90 2.91
C THR A 71 4.49 9.80 1.95
N ASP A 72 5.68 9.57 2.48
CA ASP A 72 6.92 9.37 1.72
C ASP A 72 7.46 7.94 1.82
N ALA A 73 6.98 7.19 2.81
CA ALA A 73 7.24 5.77 2.96
C ALA A 73 6.06 5.00 3.56
N ASN A 74 5.99 3.71 3.25
CA ASN A 74 5.12 2.78 3.96
C ASN A 74 5.70 1.37 4.06
N PHE A 75 5.24 0.64 5.07
CA PHE A 75 5.51 -0.78 5.24
C PHE A 75 4.22 -1.59 5.15
N LEU A 76 4.20 -2.60 4.29
CA LEU A 76 3.11 -3.57 4.21
C LEU A 76 3.55 -4.90 4.79
N ILE A 77 2.90 -5.34 5.85
CA ILE A 77 3.13 -6.63 6.51
C ILE A 77 1.99 -7.57 6.12
N PRO A 78 2.22 -8.55 5.21
CA PRO A 78 1.26 -9.60 4.95
C PRO A 78 1.17 -10.53 6.18
N LEU A 79 -0.03 -10.67 6.73
CA LEU A 79 -0.28 -11.51 7.92
C LEU A 79 -0.53 -12.98 7.55
N THR A 80 -0.59 -13.30 6.26
CA THR A 80 -0.76 -14.67 5.75
C THR A 80 0.07 -14.90 4.49
N SER A 81 0.45 -16.16 4.23
CA SER A 81 1.18 -16.55 3.02
C SER A 81 0.40 -16.24 1.73
N GLY A 82 -0.93 -16.37 1.77
CA GLY A 82 -1.79 -15.99 0.64
C GLY A 82 -1.74 -14.49 0.32
N LYS A 83 -1.62 -13.64 1.35
CA LYS A 83 -1.49 -12.18 1.16
C LYS A 83 -0.10 -11.79 0.67
N LEU A 84 0.95 -12.46 1.17
CA LEU A 84 2.31 -12.32 0.66
C LEU A 84 2.36 -12.63 -0.84
N GLN A 85 1.88 -13.82 -1.24
CA GLN A 85 1.86 -14.24 -2.63
C GLN A 85 1.03 -13.30 -3.51
N GLY A 86 -0.14 -12.88 -3.03
CA GLY A 86 -0.99 -11.94 -3.75
C GLY A 86 -0.32 -10.57 -3.98
N LEU A 87 0.46 -10.06 -3.02
CA LEU A 87 1.24 -8.84 -3.18
C LEU A 87 2.37 -9.01 -4.21
N ILE A 88 3.10 -10.13 -4.18
CA ILE A 88 4.14 -10.44 -5.17
C ILE A 88 3.55 -10.50 -6.58
N GLU A 89 2.42 -11.19 -6.75
CA GLU A 89 1.73 -11.26 -8.04
C GLU A 89 1.24 -9.89 -8.52
N ASN A 90 0.76 -9.06 -7.60
CA ASN A 90 0.34 -7.70 -7.90
C ASN A 90 1.53 -6.84 -8.37
N TYR A 91 2.65 -6.89 -7.64
CA TYR A 91 3.85 -6.15 -8.03
C TYR A 91 4.44 -6.66 -9.36
N ASN A 92 4.52 -7.98 -9.56
CA ASN A 92 4.95 -8.56 -10.83
C ASN A 92 4.05 -8.17 -12.01
N ARG A 93 2.77 -7.87 -11.77
CA ARG A 93 1.83 -7.50 -12.82
C ARG A 93 1.91 -6.04 -13.24
N TYR A 94 2.08 -5.11 -12.29
CA TYR A 94 1.94 -3.68 -12.57
C TYR A 94 3.24 -2.87 -12.41
N TYR A 95 4.31 -3.47 -11.90
CA TYR A 95 5.55 -2.78 -11.55
C TYR A 95 6.72 -3.36 -12.34
N VAL A 96 7.76 -2.54 -12.54
CA VAL A 96 9.00 -2.98 -13.19
C VAL A 96 9.77 -3.85 -12.21
N ILE A 97 9.97 -5.12 -12.56
CA ILE A 97 10.74 -6.08 -11.76
C ILE A 97 12.23 -5.73 -11.89
N ILE A 98 12.89 -5.54 -10.75
CA ILE A 98 14.35 -5.31 -10.66
C ILE A 98 15.06 -6.58 -10.24
N SER A 99 14.50 -7.31 -9.28
CA SER A 99 14.97 -8.62 -8.81
C SER A 99 13.81 -9.41 -8.21
N ASP A 100 14.08 -10.63 -7.73
CA ASP A 100 13.09 -11.50 -7.08
C ASP A 100 12.40 -10.86 -5.85
N THR A 101 13.01 -9.82 -5.30
CA THR A 101 12.53 -9.13 -4.10
C THR A 101 12.40 -7.62 -4.28
N GLU A 102 12.58 -7.08 -5.49
CA GLU A 102 12.59 -5.63 -5.71
C GLU A 102 11.84 -5.21 -6.98
N TRP A 103 11.05 -4.15 -6.86
CA TRP A 103 10.26 -3.56 -7.93
C TRP A 103 10.38 -2.04 -7.95
N LYS A 104 10.06 -1.45 -9.10
CA LYS A 104 9.92 0.01 -9.27
C LYS A 104 8.62 0.38 -9.96
N TYR A 105 8.08 1.54 -9.62
CA TYR A 105 7.00 2.17 -10.36
C TYR A 105 7.30 3.63 -10.63
N TYR A 106 7.02 4.04 -11.86
CA TYR A 106 7.27 5.38 -12.35
C TYR A 106 5.93 6.10 -12.46
N ASN A 107 5.80 7.24 -11.79
CA ASN A 107 4.66 8.12 -11.95
C ASN A 107 5.13 9.56 -12.17
N SER A 108 4.17 10.47 -12.34
CA SER A 108 4.46 11.90 -12.51
C SER A 108 5.16 12.54 -11.31
N ASN A 109 5.14 11.90 -10.15
CA ASN A 109 5.57 12.45 -8.86
C ASN A 109 6.92 11.88 -8.40
N GLY A 110 7.50 10.92 -9.12
CA GLY A 110 8.79 10.32 -8.83
C GLY A 110 8.86 8.83 -9.14
N VAL A 111 9.84 8.16 -8.54
CA VAL A 111 10.02 6.71 -8.66
C VAL A 111 9.75 6.07 -7.31
N LEU A 112 8.76 5.19 -7.27
CA LEU A 112 8.51 4.33 -6.13
C LEU A 112 9.43 3.12 -6.19
N TYR A 113 10.11 2.86 -5.09
CA TYR A 113 10.94 1.68 -4.88
C TYR A 113 10.25 0.76 -3.90
N ILE A 114 10.11 -0.50 -4.28
CA ILE A 114 9.46 -1.52 -3.47
C ILE A 114 10.44 -2.65 -3.21
N LYS A 115 10.59 -3.05 -1.95
CA LYS A 115 11.49 -4.13 -1.54
C LYS A 115 10.82 -5.07 -0.57
N LEU A 116 10.84 -6.37 -0.86
CA LEU A 116 10.53 -7.42 0.09
C LEU A 116 11.74 -7.65 1.01
N ALA A 117 11.54 -7.47 2.30
CA ALA A 117 12.56 -7.63 3.33
C ALA A 117 12.05 -8.51 4.48
N LYS A 118 12.98 -8.96 5.31
CA LYS A 118 12.73 -9.79 6.49
C LYS A 118 13.19 -9.03 7.73
N ARG A 119 12.34 -8.96 8.75
CA ARG A 119 12.66 -8.42 10.08
C ARG A 119 13.47 -9.44 10.90
N ASP A 120 14.07 -8.98 11.98
CA ASP A 120 14.87 -9.81 12.89
C ASP A 120 14.04 -10.93 13.55
N ASP A 121 12.76 -10.69 13.79
CA ASP A 121 11.78 -11.68 14.27
C ASP A 121 11.36 -12.72 13.21
N GLY A 122 11.83 -12.52 11.97
CA GLY A 122 11.57 -13.38 10.83
C GLY A 122 10.33 -13.03 10.02
N GLU A 123 9.57 -12.01 10.40
CA GLU A 123 8.41 -11.54 9.63
C GLU A 123 8.85 -10.88 8.32
N LEU A 124 8.13 -11.19 7.23
CA LEU A 124 8.33 -10.56 5.94
C LEU A 124 7.48 -9.31 5.81
N TYR A 125 8.04 -8.28 5.17
CA TYR A 125 7.33 -7.03 4.89
C TYR A 125 7.82 -6.42 3.58
N PHE A 126 6.96 -5.63 2.95
CA PHE A 126 7.34 -4.78 1.83
C PHE A 126 7.63 -3.38 2.35
N SER A 127 8.81 -2.85 2.03
CA SER A 127 9.13 -1.44 2.15
C SER A 127 8.84 -0.74 0.85
N VAL A 128 8.08 0.35 0.91
CA VAL A 128 7.84 1.24 -0.22
C VAL A 128 8.29 2.64 0.12
N VAL A 129 9.11 3.24 -0.74
CA VAL A 129 9.66 4.59 -0.56
C VAL A 129 9.59 5.34 -1.89
N ILE A 130 9.28 6.63 -1.85
CA ILE A 130 9.38 7.50 -3.02
C ILE A 130 10.73 8.19 -3.07
N ASN A 131 11.33 8.24 -4.26
CA ASN A 131 12.49 9.06 -4.55
C ASN A 131 12.07 10.15 -5.55
N HIS A 132 12.30 11.41 -5.18
CA HIS A 132 11.95 12.60 -5.96
C HIS A 132 13.08 13.03 -6.90
#